data_AF-A0ABD3GIN6-F1
#
_entry.id   AF-A0ABD3GIN6-F1
#
_cell.length_a   1.000
_cell.length_b   1.000
_cell.length_c   1.000
_cell.angle_alpha   90.00
_cell.angle_beta   90.00
_cell.angle_gamma   90.00
#
_symmetry.space_group_name_H-M   'P 1'
#
loop_
_entity.id
_entity.type
_entity.pdbx_description
1 polymer ?
#
loop_
_entity_poly.entity_id
_entity_poly.type
_entity_poly.pdbx_seq_one_letter_code
_entity_poly.pdbx_strand_id
1 'polypeptide(L)'
;MSIAIQVNYYRNSFNITLTAERHSTGSLTVFQIRSDVADLKSRNFLRLQDYLLDLFHQVFGDKLRSSNSITELVFRPTCSFRFSERWWEGVFESLKSSTSITSLDLSGCNLTDADFEHLRSLLRVNFTVQEVMLENTSWRNDGKAALIAEALARNKKQATEFSILKGAGFEFDKAKSDASFFAVLLTQGRRS
;
A
#
# COMPACT_ATOMS: atom_id res chain seq x y z
N MET A 1 -10.35 -12.86 -9.91
CA MET A 1 -11.08 -11.69 -10.45
C MET A 1 -10.06 -10.76 -11.11
N SER A 2 -9.83 -10.88 -12.41
CA SER A 2 -8.90 -9.99 -13.12
C SER A 2 -9.53 -8.61 -13.33
N ILE A 3 -8.80 -7.53 -13.08
CA ILE A 3 -9.27 -6.15 -13.28
C ILE A 3 -8.54 -5.56 -14.49
N ALA A 4 -9.15 -5.67 -15.67
CA ALA A 4 -8.61 -5.00 -16.86
C ALA A 4 -9.02 -3.52 -16.85
N ILE A 5 -8.06 -2.60 -16.92
CA ILE A 5 -8.31 -1.16 -17.04
C ILE A 5 -7.90 -0.72 -18.44
N GLN A 6 -8.88 -0.45 -19.30
CA GLN A 6 -8.61 0.14 -20.60
C GLN A 6 -8.48 1.66 -20.44
N VAL A 7 -7.38 2.24 -20.94
CA VAL A 7 -7.15 3.69 -20.87
C VAL A 7 -7.02 4.27 -22.27
N ASN A 8 -7.89 5.23 -22.59
CA ASN A 8 -7.93 5.86 -23.92
C ASN A 8 -7.22 7.22 -23.88
N TYR A 9 -6.31 7.48 -24.84
CA TYR A 9 -5.63 8.77 -24.97
C TYR A 9 -5.62 9.26 -26.43
N TYR A 10 -6.34 10.35 -26.70
CA TYR A 10 -6.60 10.87 -28.05
C TYR A 10 -7.12 9.78 -29.03
N ARG A 11 -6.36 9.46 -30.09
CA ARG A 11 -6.68 8.49 -31.15
C ARG A 11 -6.10 7.09 -30.90
N ASN A 12 -5.32 6.92 -29.83
CA ASN A 12 -4.71 5.65 -29.47
C ASN A 12 -5.35 5.11 -28.19
N SER A 13 -5.82 3.87 -28.25
CA SER A 13 -6.24 3.10 -27.07
C SER A 13 -5.06 2.29 -26.57
N PHE A 14 -4.77 2.37 -25.26
CA PHE A 14 -3.78 1.52 -24.60
C PHE A 14 -4.49 0.69 -23.52
N ASN A 15 -4.18 -0.59 -23.47
CA ASN A 15 -4.71 -1.48 -22.45
C ASN A 15 -3.67 -1.67 -21.36
N ILE A 16 -4.00 -1.21 -20.14
CA ILE A 16 -3.24 -1.53 -18.94
C ILE A 16 -4.05 -2.55 -18.13
N THR A 17 -3.70 -3.82 -18.26
CA THR A 17 -4.38 -4.89 -17.53
C THR A 17 -3.68 -5.13 -16.21
N LEU A 18 -4.38 -4.99 -15.09
CA LEU A 18 -3.94 -5.51 -13.80
C LEU A 18 -4.61 -6.84 -13.52
N THR A 19 -3.80 -7.88 -13.40
CA THR A 19 -4.29 -9.17 -12.97
C THR A 19 -4.09 -9.26 -11.47
N ALA A 20 -5.22 -9.30 -10.76
CA ALA A 20 -5.28 -9.61 -9.34
C ALA A 20 -6.27 -10.74 -9.07
N GLU A 21 -6.17 -11.35 -7.90
CA GLU A 21 -7.10 -12.37 -7.42
C GLU A 21 -7.39 -12.08 -5.97
N ARG A 22 -8.69 -11.98 -5.66
CA ARG A 22 -9.15 -11.90 -4.29
C ARG A 22 -9.47 -13.29 -3.81
N HIS A 23 -8.80 -13.71 -2.74
CA HIS A 23 -9.00 -14.99 -2.10
C HIS A 23 -10.11 -14.90 -1.04
N SER A 24 -10.71 -16.04 -0.70
CA SER A 24 -11.75 -16.13 0.34
C SER A 24 -11.24 -15.72 1.73
N THR A 25 -9.93 -15.79 1.94
CA THR A 25 -9.23 -15.36 3.17
C THR A 25 -9.21 -13.84 3.38
N GLY A 26 -9.61 -13.06 2.38
CA GLY A 26 -9.50 -11.59 2.41
C GLY A 26 -8.22 -11.07 1.76
N SER A 27 -7.31 -11.94 1.34
CA SER A 27 -6.08 -11.55 0.64
C SER A 27 -6.36 -11.11 -0.79
N LEU A 28 -5.72 -10.03 -1.23
CA LEU A 28 -5.67 -9.62 -2.64
C LEU A 28 -4.26 -9.88 -3.17
N THR A 29 -4.12 -10.87 -4.05
CA THR A 29 -2.86 -11.16 -4.74
C THR A 29 -2.81 -10.40 -6.05
N VAL A 30 -1.79 -9.56 -6.22
CA VAL A 30 -1.48 -8.86 -7.47
C VAL A 30 -0.40 -9.65 -8.20
N PHE A 31 -0.69 -10.09 -9.42
CA PHE A 31 0.19 -10.96 -10.21
C PHE A 31 0.96 -10.19 -11.27
N GLN A 32 0.28 -9.27 -11.97
CA GLN A 32 0.85 -8.65 -13.15
C GLN A 32 0.17 -7.35 -13.49
N ILE A 33 0.95 -6.41 -14.00
CA ILE A 33 0.49 -5.30 -14.82
C ILE A 33 1.00 -5.56 -16.24
N ARG A 34 0.11 -5.61 -17.22
CA ARG A 34 0.47 -5.67 -18.64
C ARG A 34 0.08 -4.36 -19.28
N SER A 35 0.98 -3.79 -20.05
CA SER A 35 0.64 -2.75 -21.02
C SER A 35 0.83 -3.35 -22.41
N ASP A 36 -0.11 -3.12 -23.31
CA ASP A 36 0.03 -3.43 -24.74
C ASP A 36 0.96 -2.45 -25.48
N VAL A 37 1.53 -1.48 -24.76
CA VAL A 37 2.51 -0.54 -25.26
C VAL A 37 3.89 -1.20 -25.30
N ALA A 38 4.14 -1.95 -26.37
CA ALA A 38 5.47 -2.50 -26.66
C ALA A 38 6.47 -1.37 -26.95
N ASP A 39 7.41 -1.17 -26.00
CA ASP A 39 8.69 -0.46 -26.15
C ASP A 39 8.67 0.91 -26.87
N LEU A 40 8.52 2.01 -26.12
CA LEU A 40 8.49 3.36 -26.68
C LEU A 40 9.45 4.32 -25.97
N LYS A 41 10.65 4.44 -26.51
CA LYS A 41 11.72 5.36 -26.06
C LYS A 41 11.52 6.83 -26.48
N SER A 42 10.30 7.27 -26.80
CA SER A 42 10.04 8.65 -27.27
C SER A 42 9.53 9.57 -26.14
N ARG A 43 9.98 10.83 -26.11
CA ARG A 43 9.64 11.79 -25.04
C ARG A 43 8.14 12.11 -24.93
N ASN A 44 7.39 12.02 -26.03
CA ASN A 44 5.94 12.23 -26.01
C ASN A 44 5.21 11.09 -25.30
N PHE A 45 5.80 9.89 -25.28
CA PHE A 45 5.24 8.71 -24.61
C PHE A 45 5.58 8.62 -23.12
N LEU A 46 6.69 9.20 -22.68
CA LEU A 46 7.03 9.29 -21.25
C LEU A 46 6.00 10.12 -20.45
N ARG A 47 5.55 11.26 -21.00
CA ARG A 47 4.45 12.05 -20.40
C ARG A 47 3.13 11.29 -20.33
N LEU A 48 2.91 10.43 -21.33
CA LEU A 48 1.75 9.56 -21.45
C LEU A 48 1.81 8.43 -20.42
N GLN A 49 2.97 7.80 -20.22
CA GLN A 49 3.18 6.82 -19.15
C GLN A 49 2.87 7.41 -17.79
N ASP A 50 3.31 8.64 -17.51
CA ASP A 50 3.05 9.30 -16.23
C ASP A 50 1.55 9.50 -16.00
N TYR A 51 0.82 10.02 -16.99
CA TYR A 51 -0.63 10.22 -16.89
C TYR A 51 -1.42 8.89 -16.77
N LEU A 52 -1.00 7.87 -17.51
CA LEU A 52 -1.60 6.53 -17.45
C LEU A 52 -1.33 5.86 -16.10
N LEU A 53 -0.13 6.03 -15.53
CA LEU A 53 0.19 5.58 -14.17
C LEU A 53 -0.65 6.31 -13.14
N ASP A 54 -0.82 7.63 -13.25
CA ASP A 54 -1.60 8.41 -12.29
C ASP A 54 -3.07 7.98 -12.25
N LEU A 55 -3.70 7.82 -13.42
CA LEU A 55 -5.08 7.32 -13.51
C LEU A 55 -5.18 5.90 -12.96
N PHE A 56 -4.17 5.08 -13.22
CA PHE A 56 -4.11 3.73 -12.70
C PHE A 56 -4.00 3.72 -11.16
N HIS A 57 -3.08 4.51 -10.58
CA HIS A 57 -2.92 4.66 -9.14
C HIS A 57 -4.21 5.11 -8.48
N GLN A 58 -4.95 6.01 -9.14
CA GLN A 58 -6.23 6.47 -8.65
C GLN A 58 -7.23 5.31 -8.55
N VAL A 59 -7.44 4.54 -9.63
CA VAL A 59 -8.43 3.45 -9.64
C VAL A 59 -8.06 2.32 -8.66
N PHE A 60 -6.81 1.87 -8.68
CA PHE A 60 -6.37 0.82 -7.77
C PHE A 60 -6.36 1.30 -6.32
N GLY A 61 -5.86 2.52 -6.09
CA GLY A 61 -5.84 3.17 -4.79
C GLY A 61 -7.24 3.37 -4.22
N ASP A 62 -8.20 3.82 -5.02
CA ASP A 62 -9.60 3.97 -4.61
C ASP A 62 -10.21 2.62 -4.20
N LYS A 63 -9.84 1.54 -4.89
CA LYS A 63 -10.26 0.20 -4.51
C LYS A 63 -9.68 -0.24 -3.16
N LEU A 64 -8.41 0.04 -2.91
CA LEU A 64 -7.76 -0.26 -1.63
C LEU A 64 -8.35 0.60 -0.48
N ARG A 65 -8.60 1.89 -0.73
CA ARG A 65 -9.18 2.84 0.23
C ARG A 65 -10.61 2.50 0.62
N SER A 66 -11.43 2.14 -0.36
CA SER A 66 -12.86 1.85 -0.15
C SER A 66 -13.14 0.44 0.36
N SER A 67 -12.16 -0.46 0.31
CA SER A 67 -12.36 -1.84 0.72
C SER A 67 -12.24 -2.00 2.23
N ASN A 68 -13.30 -2.52 2.85
CA ASN A 68 -13.28 -2.96 4.26
C ASN A 68 -13.01 -4.46 4.43
N SER A 69 -12.74 -5.15 3.33
CA SER A 69 -12.72 -6.62 3.27
C SER A 69 -11.40 -7.21 2.76
N ILE A 70 -10.46 -6.34 2.39
CA ILE A 70 -9.11 -6.75 2.01
C ILE A 70 -8.23 -6.53 3.24
N THR A 71 -7.69 -7.60 3.78
CA THR A 71 -6.88 -7.59 5.00
C THR A 71 -5.40 -7.79 4.73
N GLU A 72 -5.08 -8.35 3.58
CA GLU A 72 -3.73 -8.66 3.14
C GLU A 72 -3.56 -8.30 1.67
N LEU A 73 -2.44 -7.65 1.34
CA LEU A 73 -2.08 -7.30 -0.02
C LEU A 73 -0.77 -8.01 -0.38
N VAL A 74 -0.82 -8.90 -1.37
CA VAL A 74 0.31 -9.72 -1.78
C VAL A 74 0.76 -9.30 -3.16
N PHE A 75 2.03 -8.91 -3.29
CA PHE A 75 2.65 -8.64 -4.58
C PHE A 75 3.51 -9.83 -4.97
N ARG A 76 3.07 -10.59 -5.98
CA ARG A 76 3.91 -11.67 -6.53
C ARG A 76 4.69 -11.14 -7.72
N PRO A 77 6.03 -11.09 -7.64
CA PRO A 77 6.84 -10.73 -8.78
C PRO A 77 6.60 -11.77 -9.87
N THR A 78 6.25 -11.33 -11.06
CA THR A 78 6.50 -12.11 -12.27
C THR A 78 7.92 -11.77 -12.73
N CYS A 79 8.73 -12.78 -13.04
CA CYS A 79 10.18 -12.68 -13.28
C CYS A 79 10.60 -11.73 -14.43
N SER A 80 9.67 -10.97 -15.03
CA SER A 80 9.90 -10.12 -16.20
C SER A 80 9.42 -8.66 -16.03
N PHE A 81 8.77 -8.27 -14.92
CA PHE A 81 8.21 -6.93 -14.78
C PHE A 81 8.74 -6.20 -13.54
N ARG A 82 9.42 -5.08 -13.75
CA ARG A 82 9.80 -4.13 -12.70
C ARG A 82 8.66 -3.12 -12.55
N PHE A 83 8.00 -3.07 -11.39
CA PHE A 83 7.15 -1.93 -11.04
C PHE A 83 8.00 -0.66 -11.00
N SER A 84 7.50 0.45 -11.54
CA SER A 84 8.21 1.73 -11.45
C SER A 84 8.19 2.24 -10.00
N GLU A 85 9.10 3.15 -9.65
CA GLU A 85 9.08 3.84 -8.36
C GLU A 85 7.73 4.52 -8.09
N ARG A 86 7.18 5.22 -9.11
CA ARG A 86 5.86 5.86 -9.04
C ARG A 86 4.72 4.90 -8.70
N TRP A 87 4.83 3.64 -9.13
CA TRP A 87 3.85 2.62 -8.77
C TRP A 87 3.80 2.38 -7.26
N TRP A 88 4.97 2.15 -6.66
CA TRP A 88 5.07 1.91 -5.22
C TRP A 88 4.67 3.13 -4.42
N GLU A 89 5.06 4.33 -4.86
CA GLU A 89 4.55 5.59 -4.30
C GLU A 89 3.01 5.60 -4.27
N GLY A 90 2.34 5.38 -5.41
CA GLY A 90 0.88 5.38 -5.49
C GLY A 90 0.21 4.31 -4.62
N VAL A 91 0.78 3.11 -4.55
CA VAL A 91 0.31 2.04 -3.64
C VAL A 91 0.43 2.48 -2.20
N PHE A 92 1.61 2.92 -1.76
CA PHE A 92 1.86 3.28 -0.36
C PHE A 92 1.06 4.52 0.07
N GLU A 93 0.92 5.52 -0.80
CA GLU A 93 0.03 6.67 -0.56
C GLU A 93 -1.42 6.22 -0.38
N SER A 94 -1.88 5.26 -1.19
CA SER A 94 -3.25 4.75 -1.09
C SER A 94 -3.51 3.96 0.19
N LEU A 95 -2.49 3.30 0.72
CA LEU A 95 -2.59 2.56 1.97
C LEU A 95 -2.65 3.48 3.20
N LYS A 96 -2.22 4.75 3.12
CA LYS A 96 -2.23 5.66 4.27
C LYS A 96 -3.61 5.82 4.91
N SER A 97 -4.67 5.84 4.09
CA SER A 97 -6.06 5.93 4.55
C SER A 97 -6.80 4.60 4.57
N SER A 98 -6.14 3.49 4.19
CA SER A 98 -6.75 2.16 4.30
C SER A 98 -6.90 1.78 5.77
N THR A 99 -8.08 1.32 6.16
CA THR A 99 -8.39 0.95 7.55
C THR A 99 -8.45 -0.56 7.78
N SER A 100 -8.41 -1.35 6.71
CA SER A 100 -8.66 -2.79 6.70
C SER A 100 -7.41 -3.62 6.47
N ILE A 101 -6.43 -3.10 5.72
CA ILE A 101 -5.21 -3.83 5.37
C ILE A 101 -4.27 -3.86 6.57
N THR A 102 -3.84 -5.07 6.91
CA THR A 102 -3.01 -5.40 8.08
C THR A 102 -1.68 -6.05 7.71
N SER A 103 -1.61 -6.72 6.56
CA SER A 103 -0.41 -7.39 6.06
C SER A 103 -0.08 -6.95 4.64
N LEU A 104 1.20 -6.67 4.38
CA LEU A 104 1.76 -6.36 3.07
C LEU A 104 2.86 -7.36 2.73
N ASP A 105 2.64 -8.21 1.74
CA ASP A 105 3.68 -9.11 1.25
C ASP A 105 4.37 -8.50 0.02
N LEU A 106 5.62 -8.08 0.22
CA LEU A 106 6.50 -7.50 -0.80
C LEU A 106 7.58 -8.49 -1.26
N SER A 107 7.42 -9.77 -0.94
CA SER A 107 8.44 -10.78 -1.16
C SER A 107 8.82 -10.91 -2.63
N GLY A 108 10.12 -10.92 -2.90
CA GLY A 108 10.73 -11.00 -4.23
C GLY A 108 10.54 -9.74 -5.08
N CYS A 109 9.92 -8.67 -4.56
CA CYS A 109 9.76 -7.43 -5.29
C CYS A 109 11.11 -6.71 -5.42
N ASN A 110 11.39 -6.18 -6.61
CA ASN A 110 12.60 -5.38 -6.84
C ASN A 110 12.34 -3.92 -6.44
N LEU A 111 12.66 -3.60 -5.17
CA LEU A 111 12.39 -2.32 -4.52
C LEU A 111 13.67 -1.47 -4.42
N THR A 112 13.51 -0.16 -4.53
CA THR A 112 14.58 0.85 -4.48
C THR A 112 14.63 1.55 -3.12
N ASP A 113 15.66 2.36 -2.85
CA ASP A 113 15.70 3.17 -1.62
C ASP A 113 14.60 4.24 -1.57
N ALA A 114 14.11 4.71 -2.71
CA ALA A 114 12.97 5.63 -2.77
C ALA A 114 11.67 4.92 -2.34
N ASP A 115 11.43 3.69 -2.82
CA ASP A 115 10.28 2.88 -2.41
C ASP A 115 10.29 2.63 -0.88
N PHE A 116 11.49 2.50 -0.28
CA PHE A 116 11.63 2.36 1.16
C PHE A 116 11.16 3.61 1.91
N GLU A 117 11.50 4.80 1.42
CA GLU A 117 11.05 6.05 2.03
C GLU A 117 9.53 6.23 1.96
N HIS A 118 8.90 5.80 0.86
CA HIS A 118 7.44 5.78 0.76
C HIS A 118 6.80 4.78 1.74
N LEU A 119 7.35 3.57 1.88
CA LEU A 119 6.89 2.61 2.90
C LEU A 119 7.06 3.17 4.32
N ARG A 120 8.20 3.82 4.61
CA ARG A 120 8.46 4.43 5.92
C ARG A 120 7.46 5.55 6.22
N SER A 121 7.13 6.36 5.22
CA SER A 121 6.09 7.40 5.31
C SER A 121 4.72 6.80 5.60
N LEU A 122 4.36 5.71 4.91
CA LEU A 122 3.14 4.95 5.17
C LEU A 122 3.09 4.44 6.62
N LEU A 123 4.11 3.71 7.09
CA LEU A 123 4.12 3.11 8.43
C LEU A 123 4.15 4.15 9.56
N ARG A 124 4.52 5.40 9.28
CA ARG A 124 4.48 6.49 10.26
C ARG A 124 3.07 7.00 10.53
N VAL A 125 2.18 6.93 9.54
CA VAL A 125 0.83 7.52 9.61
C VAL A 125 -0.27 6.47 9.62
N ASN A 126 -0.01 5.27 9.10
CA ASN A 126 -0.94 4.16 9.10
C ASN A 126 -0.50 3.13 10.15
N PHE A 127 -1.41 2.85 11.09
CA PHE A 127 -1.20 1.89 12.17
C PHE A 127 -1.98 0.58 11.97
N THR A 128 -2.69 0.46 10.84
CA THR A 128 -3.42 -0.77 10.53
C THR A 128 -2.48 -1.83 9.97
N VAL A 129 -1.48 -1.43 9.19
CA VAL A 129 -0.40 -2.30 8.73
C VAL A 129 0.48 -2.70 9.93
N GLN A 130 0.50 -4.00 10.21
CA GLN A 130 1.19 -4.63 11.34
C GLN A 130 2.18 -5.70 10.88
N GLU A 131 2.14 -6.10 9.62
CA GLU A 131 3.05 -7.09 9.03
C GLU A 131 3.51 -6.64 7.65
N VAL A 132 4.82 -6.77 7.40
CA VAL A 132 5.44 -6.57 6.09
C VAL A 132 6.38 -7.74 5.85
N MET A 133 6.12 -8.52 4.81
CA MET A 133 7.00 -9.63 4.39
C MET A 133 7.98 -9.15 3.33
N LEU A 134 9.26 -9.46 3.53
CA LEU A 134 10.39 -8.96 2.72
C LEU A 134 11.22 -10.10 2.13
N GLU A 135 10.70 -11.33 2.10
CA GLU A 135 11.44 -12.51 1.65
C GLU A 135 12.01 -12.27 0.25
N ASN A 136 13.27 -12.64 0.00
CA ASN A 136 13.92 -12.46 -1.30
C ASN A 136 13.97 -10.99 -1.82
N THR A 137 13.96 -9.99 -0.94
CA THR A 137 14.22 -8.58 -1.30
C THR A 137 15.61 -8.15 -0.82
N SER A 138 16.16 -7.09 -1.41
CA SER A 138 17.41 -6.46 -0.93
C SER A 138 17.26 -5.92 0.50
N TRP A 139 16.05 -5.52 0.90
CA TRP A 139 15.76 -4.95 2.21
C TRP A 139 15.80 -5.96 3.35
N ARG A 140 15.65 -7.27 3.06
CA ARG A 140 15.59 -8.31 4.10
C ARG A 140 16.86 -8.35 4.96
N ASN A 141 18.00 -8.18 4.31
CA ASN A 141 19.32 -8.35 4.93
C ASN A 141 20.08 -7.02 5.05
N ASP A 142 19.47 -5.91 4.66
CA ASP A 142 20.02 -4.58 4.93
C ASP A 142 19.40 -4.00 6.23
N GLY A 143 19.92 -2.87 6.71
CA GLY A 143 19.40 -2.23 7.93
C GLY A 143 17.92 -1.81 7.87
N LYS A 144 17.28 -1.82 6.70
CA LYS A 144 15.89 -1.41 6.53
C LYS A 144 14.91 -2.39 7.16
N ALA A 145 15.19 -3.70 7.14
CA ALA A 145 14.34 -4.69 7.81
C ALA A 145 14.16 -4.38 9.31
N ALA A 146 15.23 -3.96 9.99
CA ALA A 146 15.17 -3.55 11.40
C ALA A 146 14.30 -2.30 11.59
N LEU A 147 14.48 -1.27 10.75
CA LEU A 147 13.68 -0.05 10.79
C LEU A 147 12.19 -0.31 10.54
N ILE A 148 11.87 -1.23 9.61
CA ILE A 148 10.49 -1.68 9.35
C ILE A 148 9.95 -2.40 10.57
N ALA A 149 10.71 -3.33 11.15
CA ALA A 149 10.29 -4.08 12.34
C ALA A 149 9.99 -3.15 13.53
N GLU A 150 10.81 -2.12 13.77
CA GLU A 150 10.56 -1.10 14.80
C GLU A 150 9.26 -0.32 14.54
N ALA A 151 9.02 0.08 13.28
CA ALA A 151 7.78 0.76 12.91
C ALA A 151 6.55 -0.13 13.13
N LEU A 152 6.62 -1.41 12.73
CA LEU A 152 5.52 -2.36 12.92
C LEU A 152 5.26 -2.67 14.40
N ALA A 153 6.29 -2.75 15.24
CA ALA A 153 6.13 -2.92 16.68
C ALA A 153 5.37 -1.74 17.30
N ARG A 154 5.67 -0.51 16.87
CA ARG A 154 4.94 0.69 17.27
C ARG A 154 3.48 0.67 16.80
N ASN A 155 3.23 0.25 15.56
CA ASN A 155 1.87 0.13 15.01
C ASN A 155 1.02 -0.89 15.77
N LYS A 156 1.58 -2.07 16.08
CA LYS A 156 0.91 -3.11 16.90
C LYS A 156 0.52 -2.59 18.29
N LYS A 157 1.41 -1.83 18.93
CA LYS A 157 1.12 -1.21 20.23
C LYS A 157 -0.06 -0.24 20.13
N GLN A 158 -0.05 0.67 19.16
CA GLN A 158 -1.13 1.64 18.97
C GLN A 158 -2.46 0.97 18.61
N ALA A 159 -2.44 -0.09 17.79
CA ALA A 159 -3.65 -0.86 17.48
C ALA A 159 -4.26 -1.54 18.72
N THR A 160 -3.40 -2.00 19.64
CA THR A 160 -3.83 -2.58 20.92
C THR A 160 -4.47 -1.51 21.80
N GLU A 161 -3.81 -0.36 21.95
CA GLU A 161 -4.34 0.80 22.71
C GLU A 161 -5.69 1.27 22.17
N PHE A 162 -5.84 1.39 20.84
CA PHE A 162 -7.10 1.72 20.20
C PHE A 162 -8.21 0.70 20.51
N SER A 163 -7.88 -0.59 20.47
CA SER A 163 -8.84 -1.66 20.76
C SER A 163 -9.34 -1.60 22.21
N ILE A 164 -8.45 -1.27 23.16
CA ILE A 164 -8.81 -1.06 24.57
C ILE A 164 -9.76 0.13 24.71
N LEU A 165 -9.42 1.28 24.13
CA LEU A 165 -10.24 2.48 24.24
C LEU A 165 -11.62 2.28 23.59
N LYS A 166 -11.68 1.58 22.44
CA LYS A 166 -12.95 1.20 21.82
C LYS A 166 -13.78 0.30 22.72
N GLY A 167 -13.16 -0.68 23.38
CA GLY A 167 -13.82 -1.53 24.37
C GLY A 167 -14.34 -0.77 25.59
N ALA A 168 -13.70 0.34 25.95
CA ALA A 168 -14.14 1.26 27.00
C ALA A 168 -15.25 2.23 26.56
N GLY A 169 -15.79 2.10 25.34
CA GLY A 169 -16.91 2.89 24.84
C GLY A 169 -16.52 4.21 24.17
N PHE A 170 -15.24 4.45 23.93
CA PHE A 170 -14.82 5.61 23.14
C PHE A 170 -14.93 5.30 21.64
N GLU A 171 -15.71 6.10 20.91
CA GLU A 171 -15.79 6.01 19.45
C GLU A 171 -14.73 6.91 18.80
N PHE A 172 -14.01 6.36 17.82
CA PHE A 172 -12.96 7.09 17.12
C PHE A 172 -12.97 6.78 15.62
N ASP A 173 -12.60 7.80 14.85
CA ASP A 173 -12.33 7.67 13.44
C ASP A 173 -10.90 7.13 13.24
N LYS A 174 -10.80 5.89 12.75
CA LYS A 174 -9.52 5.20 12.49
C LYS A 174 -8.67 5.92 11.43
N ALA A 175 -9.29 6.78 10.60
CA ALA A 175 -8.59 7.57 9.59
C ALA A 175 -8.00 8.89 10.13
N LYS A 176 -8.37 9.31 11.35
CA LYS A 176 -7.95 10.59 11.96
C LYS A 176 -7.14 10.43 13.24
N SER A 177 -7.02 9.22 13.75
CA SER A 177 -6.28 8.93 14.98
C SER A 177 -4.79 8.76 14.67
N ASP A 178 -4.03 9.83 14.86
CA ASP A 178 -2.56 9.80 14.79
C ASP A 178 -1.93 9.41 16.14
N ALA A 179 -0.61 9.20 16.16
CA ALA A 179 0.12 8.89 17.39
C ALA A 179 -0.03 9.97 18.48
N SER A 180 -0.20 11.23 18.07
CA SER A 180 -0.41 12.39 18.95
C SER A 180 -1.76 12.32 19.66
N PHE A 181 -2.80 11.85 18.96
CA PHE A 181 -4.15 11.68 19.48
C PHE A 181 -4.21 10.67 20.65
N PHE A 182 -3.52 9.53 20.54
CA PHE A 182 -3.43 8.55 21.65
C PHE A 182 -2.63 9.07 22.84
N ALA A 183 -1.54 9.80 22.60
CA ALA A 183 -0.74 10.40 23.67
C ALA A 183 -1.56 11.39 24.50
N VAL A 184 -2.40 12.21 23.86
CA VAL A 184 -3.30 13.15 24.54
C VAL A 184 -4.34 12.39 25.40
N LEU A 185 -4.96 11.33 24.88
CA LEU A 185 -5.95 10.54 25.62
C LEU A 185 -5.37 9.86 26.87
N LEU A 186 -4.16 9.30 26.81
CA LEU A 186 -3.50 8.73 27.99
C LEU A 186 -3.18 9.78 29.06
N THR A 187 -2.91 11.03 28.65
CA THR A 187 -2.69 12.14 29.59
C THR A 187 -4.00 12.74 30.15
N GLN A 188 -5.10 12.68 29.40
CA GLN A 188 -6.40 13.21 29.81
C GLN A 188 -7.32 12.17 30.49
N GLY A 189 -7.06 10.86 30.33
CA GLY A 189 -7.78 9.75 30.98
C GLY A 189 -7.58 9.62 32.49
N ARG A 190 -6.91 10.60 33.13
CA ARG A 190 -6.97 10.86 34.57
C ARG A 190 -7.77 12.15 34.80
N ARG A 191 -9.08 12.14 34.60
CA ARG A 191 -10.01 13.04 35.31
C ARG A 191 -11.46 12.61 35.11
N SER A 192 -12.05 12.30 36.27
CA SER A 192 -13.46 12.10 36.66
C SER A 192 -14.25 11.05 35.89
#